data_AF-A0A2H0PM36-F1
#
_entry.id   AF-A0A2H0PM36-F1
#
_cell.length_a   1.000
_cell.length_b   1.000
_cell.length_c   1.000
_cell.angle_alpha   90.00
_cell.angle_beta   90.00
_cell.angle_gamma   90.00
#
_symmetry.space_group_name_H-M   'P 1'
#
loop_
_entity.id
_entity.type
_entity.pdbx_description
1 polymer ?
#
loop_
_entity_poly.entity_id
_entity_poly.type
_entity_poly.pdbx_seq_one_letter_code
_entity_poly.pdbx_strand_id
1 'polypeptide(L)'
;MKNQAGLVDWISREERKTNFLLGDDSINYPKQITEYSVASGNAYYHIESMIDWIQQAEPNWSPHLNLVATTNVGGGFSFCNAYYRRNMGEMVFLASSPNCPNAAYSTIIRHEFGHAFLESLGFQEGEIEDFFGFHEGVADTVAALSFDTYCMGLDFDGDGAGCYRDYSNLPYERPYVWPAGMEYGPHQRGMPLAASFWELRMALGGKYFLEVGRTIAQNLFVTAIMQNKNGLTPQIGLDVERVDAEIYHGAHQNLIRKTFGARGLYPR
;
A
#
# COMPACT_ATOMS: atom_id res chain seq x y z
N MET A 1 -9.65 -11.19 37.02
CA MET A 1 -9.22 -10.27 35.95
C MET A 1 -9.19 -11.05 34.65
N LYS A 2 -10.23 -10.92 33.81
CA LYS A 2 -10.30 -11.57 32.49
C LYS A 2 -10.10 -10.47 31.44
N ASN A 3 -9.03 -10.56 30.66
CA ASN A 3 -8.81 -9.73 29.49
C ASN A 3 -9.84 -10.11 28.42
N GLN A 4 -10.71 -9.17 28.05
CA GLN A 4 -11.58 -9.28 26.89
C GLN A 4 -10.78 -8.82 25.67
N ALA A 5 -10.22 -9.77 24.92
CA ALA A 5 -9.88 -9.57 23.52
C ALA A 5 -11.20 -9.57 22.73
N GLY A 6 -11.55 -8.45 22.12
CA GLY A 6 -12.72 -8.33 21.26
C GLY A 6 -12.51 -9.13 19.98
N LEU A 7 -13.00 -10.36 19.94
CA LEU A 7 -13.26 -11.08 18.70
C LEU A 7 -14.54 -10.50 18.09
N VAL A 8 -14.44 -9.89 16.91
CA VAL A 8 -15.60 -9.41 16.17
C VAL A 8 -16.15 -10.59 15.37
N ASP A 9 -17.39 -10.97 15.65
CA ASP A 9 -18.15 -12.01 14.96
C ASP A 9 -18.58 -11.52 13.57
N TRP A 10 -18.55 -12.40 12.57
CA TRP A 10 -18.61 -12.03 11.15
C TRP A 10 -20.05 -11.74 10.67
N ILE A 11 -20.36 -10.46 10.45
CA ILE A 11 -21.59 -9.97 9.82
C ILE A 11 -21.36 -9.70 8.32
N SER A 12 -22.41 -9.84 7.48
CA SER A 12 -22.34 -9.76 6.01
C SER A 12 -21.84 -8.40 5.46
N ARG A 13 -21.24 -8.36 4.26
CA ARG A 13 -20.62 -7.16 3.63
C ARG A 13 -21.59 -5.99 3.41
N GLU A 14 -22.88 -6.27 3.23
CA GLU A 14 -23.94 -5.26 3.11
C GLU A 14 -24.29 -4.65 4.48
N GLU A 15 -24.49 -5.48 5.51
CA GLU A 15 -24.73 -5.04 6.88
C GLU A 15 -23.52 -4.27 7.48
N ARG A 16 -22.32 -4.58 7.01
CA ARG A 16 -21.06 -3.88 7.34
C ARG A 16 -21.01 -2.43 6.85
N LYS A 17 -21.62 -2.13 5.69
CA LYS A 17 -21.69 -0.76 5.15
C LYS A 17 -22.75 0.08 5.87
N THR A 18 -23.88 -0.53 6.23
CA THR A 18 -24.95 0.15 6.97
C THR A 18 -24.59 0.41 8.44
N ASN A 19 -23.97 -0.55 9.15
CA ASN A 19 -23.62 -0.36 10.57
C ASN A 19 -22.45 0.62 10.84
N PHE A 20 -21.64 0.91 9.82
CA PHE A 20 -20.56 1.91 9.92
C PHE A 20 -21.02 3.32 9.53
N LEU A 21 -22.01 3.44 8.63
CA LEU A 21 -22.56 4.73 8.16
C LEU A 21 -23.78 5.19 8.96
N LEU A 22 -24.53 4.25 9.54
CA LEU A 22 -25.59 4.51 10.48
C LEU A 22 -25.09 3.90 11.79
N GLY A 23 -24.51 4.73 12.65
CA GLY A 23 -24.32 4.32 14.04
C GLY A 23 -25.65 3.77 14.54
N ASP A 24 -25.61 2.58 15.13
CA ASP A 24 -26.78 2.00 15.78
C ASP A 24 -27.42 3.04 16.72
N ASP A 25 -28.56 3.61 16.29
CA ASP A 25 -29.30 4.66 16.99
C ASP A 25 -29.88 4.17 18.34
N SER A 26 -29.66 2.90 18.70
CA SER A 26 -29.96 2.36 20.03
C SER A 26 -28.83 2.51 21.05
N ILE A 27 -27.67 3.07 20.66
CA ILE A 27 -26.52 3.26 21.55
C ILE A 27 -26.40 4.74 21.98
N ASN A 28 -26.66 4.99 23.27
CA ASN A 28 -26.36 6.25 23.95
C ASN A 28 -24.92 6.74 23.65
N TYR A 29 -24.79 7.85 22.92
CA TYR A 29 -23.56 8.65 22.87
C TYR A 29 -23.52 9.60 24.09
N PRO A 30 -22.33 9.87 24.66
CA PRO A 30 -21.09 10.11 23.92
C PRO A 30 -20.02 9.06 24.23
N LYS A 31 -19.77 8.14 23.30
CA LYS A 31 -18.48 7.44 23.29
C LYS A 31 -17.44 8.51 22.96
N GLN A 32 -16.65 8.92 23.96
CA GLN A 32 -15.61 9.93 23.79
C GLN A 32 -14.73 9.53 22.61
N ILE A 33 -14.66 10.38 21.56
CA ILE A 33 -13.78 10.14 20.42
C ILE A 33 -12.35 10.23 20.96
N THR A 34 -11.70 9.08 21.02
CA THR A 34 -10.29 8.93 21.44
C THR A 34 -9.48 8.47 20.24
N GLU A 35 -8.17 8.68 20.29
CA GLU A 35 -7.26 8.10 19.28
C GLU A 35 -7.51 6.59 19.09
N TYR A 36 -7.84 5.86 20.17
CA TYR A 36 -8.05 4.42 20.13
C TYR A 36 -9.27 4.03 19.30
N SER A 37 -10.39 4.74 19.48
CA SER A 37 -11.60 4.52 18.68
C SER A 37 -11.42 4.94 17.21
N VAL A 38 -10.67 6.03 16.98
CA VAL A 38 -10.36 6.52 15.63
C VAL A 38 -9.45 5.54 14.90
N ALA A 39 -8.43 5.01 15.58
CA ALA A 39 -7.49 4.03 15.03
C ALA A 39 -8.21 2.78 14.49
N SER A 40 -9.12 2.19 15.29
CA SER A 40 -9.88 1.02 14.85
C SER A 40 -10.83 1.35 13.68
N GLY A 41 -11.48 2.52 13.71
CA GLY A 41 -12.35 2.98 12.62
C GLY A 41 -11.59 3.22 11.31
N ASN A 42 -10.43 3.88 11.39
CA ASN A 42 -9.54 4.11 10.25
C ASN A 42 -9.07 2.78 9.64
N ALA A 43 -8.57 1.86 10.47
CA ALA A 43 -8.09 0.56 10.00
C ALA A 43 -9.18 -0.18 9.22
N TYR A 44 -10.38 -0.28 9.79
CA TYR A 44 -11.52 -0.91 9.12
C TYR A 44 -11.87 -0.24 7.79
N TYR A 45 -12.06 1.08 7.80
CA TYR A 45 -12.44 1.84 6.61
C TYR A 45 -11.42 1.69 5.48
N HIS A 46 -10.13 1.85 5.79
CA HIS A 46 -9.08 1.80 4.78
C HIS A 46 -8.87 0.40 4.23
N ILE A 47 -8.98 -0.66 5.04
CA ILE A 47 -8.84 -2.05 4.58
C ILE A 47 -9.99 -2.41 3.63
N GLU A 48 -11.24 -2.15 4.00
CA GLU A 48 -12.39 -2.42 3.11
C GLU A 48 -12.31 -1.60 1.82
N SER A 49 -11.92 -0.32 1.91
CA SER A 49 -11.72 0.53 0.73
C SER A 49 -10.60 -0.01 -0.18
N MET A 50 -9.59 -0.64 0.39
CA MET A 50 -8.49 -1.22 -0.39
C MET A 50 -8.86 -2.53 -1.07
N ILE A 51 -9.73 -3.33 -0.46
CA ILE A 51 -10.31 -4.49 -1.14
C ILE A 51 -11.09 -4.02 -2.37
N ASP A 52 -11.94 -2.99 -2.21
CA ASP A 52 -12.69 -2.40 -3.31
C ASP A 52 -11.75 -1.81 -4.39
N TRP A 53 -10.65 -1.15 -3.98
CA TRP A 53 -9.67 -0.58 -4.91
C TRP A 53 -8.95 -1.65 -5.75
N ILE A 54 -8.53 -2.77 -5.16
CA ILE A 54 -7.95 -3.87 -5.96
C ILE A 54 -9.00 -4.48 -6.91
N GLN A 55 -10.23 -4.68 -6.42
CA GLN A 55 -11.33 -5.28 -7.20
C GLN A 55 -11.80 -4.41 -8.38
N GLN A 56 -11.53 -3.10 -8.37
CA GLN A 56 -11.78 -2.24 -9.53
C GLN A 56 -10.91 -2.60 -10.74
N ALA A 57 -9.67 -3.05 -10.51
CA ALA A 57 -8.78 -3.52 -11.55
C ALA A 57 -8.97 -5.02 -11.83
N GLU A 58 -9.15 -5.82 -10.77
CA GLU A 58 -9.24 -7.28 -10.84
C GLU A 58 -10.48 -7.80 -10.08
N PRO A 59 -11.67 -7.83 -10.71
CA PRO A 59 -12.95 -8.08 -10.02
C PRO A 59 -13.06 -9.43 -9.29
N ASN A 60 -12.28 -10.43 -9.74
CA ASN A 60 -12.27 -11.77 -9.15
C ASN A 60 -11.22 -11.92 -8.04
N TRP A 61 -10.39 -10.89 -7.79
CA TRP A 61 -9.44 -10.94 -6.70
C TRP A 61 -10.16 -10.93 -5.35
N SER A 62 -9.65 -11.76 -4.44
CA SER A 62 -10.06 -11.77 -3.04
C SER A 62 -8.84 -12.04 -2.16
N PRO A 63 -8.77 -11.47 -0.95
CA PRO A 63 -7.68 -11.77 -0.03
C PRO A 63 -7.70 -13.26 0.33
N HIS A 64 -6.53 -13.89 0.31
CA HIS A 64 -6.39 -15.33 0.59
C HIS A 64 -6.52 -15.68 2.09
N LEU A 65 -6.46 -14.68 2.97
CA LEU A 65 -6.56 -14.83 4.42
C LEU A 65 -7.61 -13.88 4.99
N ASN A 66 -8.15 -14.24 6.15
CA ASN A 66 -8.91 -13.30 6.96
C ASN A 66 -7.97 -12.19 7.43
N LEU A 67 -8.11 -11.00 6.85
CA LEU A 67 -7.32 -9.85 7.24
C LEU A 67 -7.71 -9.40 8.65
N VAL A 68 -6.70 -9.29 9.52
CA VAL A 68 -6.86 -8.79 10.89
C VAL A 68 -6.10 -7.47 11.01
N ALA A 69 -6.72 -6.49 11.67
CA ALA A 69 -6.05 -5.25 12.07
C ALA A 69 -6.04 -5.11 13.58
N THR A 70 -4.85 -5.20 14.18
CA THR A 70 -4.65 -5.00 15.61
C THR A 70 -4.15 -3.58 15.82
N THR A 71 -5.03 -2.73 16.34
CA THR A 71 -4.74 -1.30 16.59
C THR A 71 -4.36 -1.04 18.04
N ASN A 72 -3.69 0.08 18.28
CA ASN A 72 -3.33 0.55 19.62
C ASN A 72 -2.40 -0.41 20.37
N VAL A 73 -1.52 -1.11 19.66
CA VAL A 73 -0.56 -2.03 20.28
C VAL A 73 0.52 -1.25 20.99
N GLY A 74 0.57 -1.36 22.31
CA GLY A 74 1.61 -0.83 23.20
C GLY A 74 1.83 0.70 23.12
N GLY A 75 1.50 1.42 24.18
CA GLY A 75 1.88 2.82 24.37
C GLY A 75 3.25 2.93 25.05
N GLY A 76 4.11 3.85 24.59
CA GLY A 76 5.40 4.16 25.23
C GLY A 76 6.64 3.56 24.57
N PHE A 77 6.55 3.02 23.35
CA PHE A 77 7.75 2.74 22.55
C PHE A 77 8.45 4.05 22.16
N SER A 78 9.78 4.02 22.10
CA SER A 78 10.60 5.18 21.70
C SER A 78 10.72 5.33 20.18
N PHE A 79 9.95 4.57 19.40
CA PHE A 79 9.99 4.55 17.93
C PHE A 79 8.58 4.42 17.35
N CYS A 80 8.40 4.98 16.15
CA CYS A 80 7.13 4.98 15.43
C CYS A 80 7.08 3.75 14.54
N ASN A 81 5.99 2.97 14.56
CA ASN A 81 5.92 1.78 13.72
C ASN A 81 4.49 1.30 13.41
N ALA A 82 4.37 0.68 12.25
CA ALA A 82 3.33 -0.27 11.90
C ALA A 82 4.01 -1.45 11.21
N TYR A 83 3.39 -2.62 11.22
CA TYR A 83 3.95 -3.77 10.51
C TYR A 83 2.92 -4.83 10.20
N TYR A 84 3.15 -5.55 9.10
CA TYR A 84 2.40 -6.72 8.70
C TYR A 84 3.08 -8.01 9.18
N ARG A 85 2.37 -8.81 9.97
CA ARG A 85 2.80 -10.16 10.35
C ARG A 85 2.44 -11.14 9.25
N ARG A 86 3.42 -11.40 8.38
CA ARG A 86 3.34 -12.43 7.34
C ARG A 86 2.95 -13.79 7.90
N ASN A 87 2.21 -14.57 7.12
CA ASN A 87 1.59 -15.86 7.45
C ASN A 87 0.48 -15.79 8.51
N MET A 88 0.26 -14.63 9.13
CA MET A 88 -0.83 -14.42 10.08
C MET A 88 -1.95 -13.56 9.49
N GLY A 89 -1.74 -12.92 8.34
CA GLY A 89 -2.73 -12.00 7.77
C GLY A 89 -3.01 -10.77 8.64
N GLU A 90 -2.08 -10.41 9.54
CA GLU A 90 -2.32 -9.42 10.60
C GLU A 90 -1.53 -8.13 10.37
N MET A 91 -2.22 -7.01 10.23
CA MET A 91 -1.64 -5.65 10.27
C MET A 91 -1.65 -5.15 11.70
N VAL A 92 -0.50 -4.69 12.20
CA VAL A 92 -0.32 -4.23 13.57
C VAL A 92 0.05 -2.75 13.58
N PHE A 93 -0.74 -1.96 14.28
CA PHE A 93 -0.54 -0.51 14.39
C PHE A 93 -0.26 -0.12 15.84
N LEU A 94 0.89 0.51 16.08
CA LEU A 94 1.26 0.96 17.42
C LEU A 94 0.41 2.15 17.87
N ALA A 95 0.15 2.23 19.18
CA ALA A 95 -0.51 3.38 19.79
C ALA A 95 0.41 4.62 19.72
N SER A 96 -0.15 5.82 19.90
CA SER A 96 0.68 7.01 20.00
C SER A 96 1.67 6.94 21.17
N SER A 97 2.77 7.67 21.02
CA SER A 97 3.77 7.90 22.06
C SER A 97 4.20 9.38 21.99
N PRO A 98 5.00 9.89 22.95
CA PRO A 98 5.39 11.29 22.97
C PRO A 98 5.99 11.82 21.65
N ASN A 99 6.59 10.96 20.83
CA ASN A 99 7.22 11.34 19.56
C ASN A 99 6.55 10.70 18.34
N CYS A 100 5.46 9.95 18.52
CA CYS A 100 4.86 9.18 17.45
C CYS A 100 3.34 9.34 17.45
N PRO A 101 2.71 9.69 16.32
CA PRO A 101 1.27 9.55 16.19
C PRO A 101 0.88 8.08 16.32
N ASN A 102 -0.39 7.83 16.59
CA ASN A 102 -0.95 6.49 16.45
C ASN A 102 -0.77 6.02 15.01
N ALA A 103 -0.24 4.83 14.77
CA ALA A 103 0.15 4.41 13.42
C ALA A 103 -1.04 3.96 12.53
N ALA A 104 -2.24 3.85 13.08
CA ALA A 104 -3.45 3.46 12.34
C ALA A 104 -4.07 4.65 11.60
N TYR A 105 -3.34 5.25 10.65
CA TYR A 105 -3.83 6.34 9.82
C TYR A 105 -3.28 6.34 8.40
N SER A 106 -4.05 6.93 7.48
CA SER A 106 -3.62 7.35 6.14
C SER A 106 -2.86 6.27 5.34
N THR A 107 -1.79 6.66 4.64
CA THR A 107 -0.95 5.81 3.79
C THR A 107 -0.33 4.63 4.53
N ILE A 108 -0.16 4.71 5.86
CA ILE A 108 0.45 3.63 6.64
C ILE A 108 -0.45 2.39 6.63
N ILE A 109 -1.76 2.57 6.87
CA ILE A 109 -2.69 1.42 6.80
C ILE A 109 -2.68 0.78 5.42
N ARG A 110 -2.63 1.59 4.36
CA ARG A 110 -2.63 1.08 2.98
C ARG A 110 -1.29 0.48 2.56
N HIS A 111 -0.19 0.94 3.14
CA HIS A 111 1.12 0.32 3.01
C HIS A 111 1.09 -1.09 3.61
N GLU A 112 0.64 -1.24 4.86
CA GLU A 112 0.51 -2.56 5.49
C GLU A 112 -0.48 -3.47 4.73
N PHE A 113 -1.56 -2.91 4.18
CA PHE A 113 -2.45 -3.65 3.29
C PHE A 113 -1.72 -4.13 2.03
N GLY A 114 -0.78 -3.36 1.48
CA GLY A 114 -0.01 -3.77 0.31
C GLY A 114 0.85 -5.00 0.55
N HIS A 115 1.35 -5.20 1.78
CA HIS A 115 1.97 -6.47 2.17
C HIS A 115 0.96 -7.62 2.18
N ALA A 116 -0.25 -7.38 2.68
CA ALA A 116 -1.32 -8.38 2.65
C ALA A 116 -1.76 -8.73 1.22
N PHE A 117 -1.80 -7.74 0.33
CA PHE A 117 -2.03 -7.97 -1.11
C PHE A 117 -0.95 -8.89 -1.69
N LEU A 118 0.33 -8.63 -1.44
CA LEU A 118 1.39 -9.52 -1.93
C LEU A 118 1.36 -10.93 -1.31
N GLU A 119 1.10 -11.04 -0.01
CA GLU A 119 0.94 -12.35 0.63
C GLU A 119 -0.22 -13.14 0.00
N SER A 120 -1.30 -12.44 -0.40
CA SER A 120 -2.41 -13.07 -1.12
C SER A 120 -1.96 -13.69 -2.45
N LEU A 121 -0.93 -13.16 -3.11
CA LEU A 121 -0.42 -13.72 -4.37
C LEU A 121 0.51 -14.92 -4.17
N GLY A 122 0.80 -15.29 -2.92
CA GLY A 122 1.57 -16.48 -2.56
C GLY A 122 3.09 -16.34 -2.70
N PHE A 123 3.63 -15.12 -2.83
CA PHE A 123 5.07 -14.91 -2.89
C PHE A 123 5.76 -15.35 -1.59
N GLN A 124 6.74 -16.24 -1.70
CA GLN A 124 7.58 -16.65 -0.57
C GLN A 124 8.99 -16.06 -0.66
N GLU A 125 9.63 -15.93 0.51
CA GLU A 125 11.01 -15.45 0.58
C GLU A 125 11.94 -16.45 -0.10
N GLY A 126 12.83 -15.95 -0.97
CA GLY A 126 13.75 -16.78 -1.75
C GLY A 126 13.19 -17.30 -3.07
N GLU A 127 11.91 -17.09 -3.38
CA GLU A 127 11.32 -17.47 -4.68
C GLU A 127 11.50 -16.40 -5.76
N ILE A 128 11.70 -15.15 -5.34
CA ILE A 128 11.83 -13.99 -6.23
C ILE A 128 13.04 -13.14 -5.89
N GLU A 129 13.54 -12.42 -6.89
CA GLU A 129 14.66 -11.50 -6.73
C GLU A 129 14.23 -10.29 -5.90
N ASP A 130 15.10 -9.93 -4.96
CA ASP A 130 14.87 -8.83 -4.04
C ASP A 130 13.46 -8.85 -3.41
N PHE A 131 13.15 -9.99 -2.77
CA PHE A 131 11.87 -10.24 -2.10
C PHE A 131 11.44 -9.08 -1.20
N PHE A 132 12.31 -8.61 -0.30
CA PHE A 132 11.94 -7.56 0.65
C PHE A 132 11.80 -6.18 -0.02
N GLY A 133 12.64 -5.82 -0.99
CA GLY A 133 12.50 -4.56 -1.71
C GLY A 133 11.24 -4.54 -2.57
N PHE A 134 10.90 -5.68 -3.18
CA PHE A 134 9.64 -5.86 -3.87
C PHE A 134 8.44 -5.66 -2.94
N HIS A 135 8.48 -6.25 -1.74
CA HIS A 135 7.42 -6.11 -0.74
C HIS A 135 7.17 -4.65 -0.34
N GLU A 136 8.24 -3.92 -0.04
CA GLU A 136 8.17 -2.50 0.31
C GLU A 136 7.71 -1.63 -0.86
N GLY A 137 8.25 -1.88 -2.06
CA GLY A 137 7.92 -1.12 -3.26
C GLY A 137 6.46 -1.27 -3.67
N VAL A 138 5.90 -2.48 -3.57
CA VAL A 138 4.47 -2.72 -3.82
C VAL A 138 3.62 -2.09 -2.74
N ALA A 139 4.00 -2.20 -1.46
CA ALA A 139 3.29 -1.57 -0.35
C ALA A 139 3.19 -0.05 -0.50
N ASP A 140 4.30 0.62 -0.81
CA ASP A 140 4.32 2.05 -1.10
C ASP A 140 3.52 2.40 -2.36
N THR A 141 3.58 1.59 -3.42
CA THR A 141 2.80 1.83 -4.65
C THR A 141 1.30 1.74 -4.39
N VAL A 142 0.85 0.73 -3.63
CA VAL A 142 -0.55 0.58 -3.20
C VAL A 142 -1.02 1.84 -2.47
N ALA A 143 -0.26 2.30 -1.49
CA ALA A 143 -0.60 3.51 -0.73
C ALA A 143 -0.61 4.76 -1.62
N ALA A 144 0.42 4.96 -2.44
CA ALA A 144 0.58 6.12 -3.30
C ALA A 144 -0.51 6.23 -4.37
N LEU A 145 -0.79 5.16 -5.10
CA LEU A 145 -1.78 5.20 -6.18
C LEU A 145 -3.21 5.29 -5.63
N SER A 146 -3.51 4.62 -4.52
CA SER A 146 -4.86 4.62 -3.95
C SER A 146 -5.23 5.94 -3.26
N PHE A 147 -4.27 6.66 -2.68
CA PHE A 147 -4.48 8.01 -2.12
C PHE A 147 -4.19 9.13 -3.12
N ASP A 148 -3.62 8.79 -4.27
CA ASP A 148 -3.07 9.74 -5.22
C ASP A 148 -2.09 10.75 -4.59
N THR A 149 -1.10 10.22 -3.88
CA THR A 149 -0.11 11.04 -3.18
C THR A 149 1.29 10.54 -3.42
N TYR A 150 2.23 11.47 -3.54
CA TYR A 150 3.66 11.16 -3.54
C TYR A 150 4.23 10.96 -2.13
N CYS A 151 3.46 11.28 -1.09
CA CYS A 151 3.94 11.42 0.28
C CYS A 151 3.50 10.22 1.12
N MET A 152 4.44 9.34 1.46
CA MET A 152 4.18 8.21 2.37
C MET A 152 4.46 8.62 3.81
N GLY A 153 3.57 8.23 4.71
CA GLY A 153 3.74 8.41 6.15
C GLY A 153 3.88 9.87 6.52
N LEU A 154 2.98 10.74 6.02
CA LEU A 154 2.97 12.14 6.40
C LEU A 154 2.94 12.26 7.94
N ASP A 155 3.92 12.97 8.49
CA ASP A 155 4.10 13.24 9.91
C ASP A 155 4.26 11.97 10.77
N PHE A 156 4.77 10.88 10.18
CA PHE A 156 4.95 9.60 10.89
C PHE A 156 5.95 9.65 12.04
N ASP A 157 6.97 10.50 11.92
CA ASP A 157 7.95 10.77 12.98
C ASP A 157 7.54 11.95 13.89
N GLY A 158 6.27 12.36 13.85
CA GLY A 158 5.72 13.46 14.63
C GLY A 158 5.18 14.61 13.79
N ASP A 159 4.38 15.47 14.43
CA ASP A 159 3.71 16.60 13.80
C ASP A 159 4.70 17.55 13.11
N GLY A 160 4.50 17.82 11.83
CA GLY A 160 5.37 18.66 11.00
C GLY A 160 6.66 18.00 10.50
N ALA A 161 6.85 16.69 10.70
CA ALA A 161 8.00 15.95 10.15
C ALA A 161 7.95 15.83 8.61
N GLY A 162 6.77 15.99 8.00
CA GLY A 162 6.60 15.87 6.56
C GLY A 162 6.53 14.42 6.10
N CYS A 163 6.86 14.16 4.83
CA CYS A 163 6.78 12.82 4.26
C CYS A 163 7.90 11.92 4.80
N TYR A 164 7.54 10.76 5.34
CA TYR A 164 8.51 9.73 5.70
C TYR A 164 9.26 9.20 4.47
N ARG A 165 8.56 9.07 3.33
CA ARG A 165 9.15 8.89 2.00
C ARG A 165 8.43 9.79 0.99
N ASP A 166 9.19 10.47 0.13
CA ASP A 166 8.68 11.44 -0.85
C ASP A 166 9.04 11.02 -2.28
N TYR A 167 8.02 10.75 -3.10
CA TYR A 167 8.16 10.36 -4.52
C TYR A 167 8.01 11.52 -5.51
N SER A 168 7.87 12.76 -5.04
CA SER A 168 7.64 13.92 -5.92
C SER A 168 8.84 14.23 -6.81
N ASN A 169 10.06 13.99 -6.30
CA ASN A 169 11.29 14.31 -7.01
C ASN A 169 12.49 13.47 -6.50
N LEU A 170 12.48 12.16 -6.76
CA LEU A 170 13.60 11.30 -6.37
C LEU A 170 14.79 11.42 -7.34
N PRO A 171 16.03 11.48 -6.83
CA PRO A 171 17.25 11.46 -7.65
C PRO A 171 17.31 10.23 -8.58
N TYR A 172 17.97 10.35 -9.74
CA TYR A 172 18.20 9.24 -10.67
C TYR A 172 19.54 8.52 -10.40
N GLU A 173 19.75 8.15 -9.13
CA GLU A 173 20.93 7.47 -8.64
C GLU A 173 20.56 6.52 -7.50
N ARG A 174 21.49 5.67 -7.05
CA ARG A 174 21.24 4.78 -5.91
C ARG A 174 20.93 5.59 -4.65
N PRO A 175 20.01 5.13 -3.78
CA PRO A 175 19.26 3.87 -3.87
C PRO A 175 17.97 3.93 -4.71
N TYR A 176 17.67 5.06 -5.36
CA TYR A 176 16.41 5.32 -6.08
C TYR A 176 16.38 4.79 -7.53
N VAL A 177 17.35 3.94 -7.89
CA VAL A 177 17.42 3.19 -9.14
C VAL A 177 17.83 1.75 -8.84
N TRP A 178 17.23 0.78 -9.54
CA TRP A 178 17.55 -0.63 -9.40
C TRP A 178 18.83 -1.01 -10.20
N PRO A 179 19.69 -1.92 -9.69
CA PRO A 179 19.66 -2.47 -8.34
C PRO A 179 20.17 -1.42 -7.35
N ALA A 180 19.43 -1.22 -6.26
CA ALA A 180 19.77 -0.24 -5.23
C ALA A 180 21.04 -0.66 -4.46
N GLY A 181 21.22 -1.96 -4.21
CA GLY A 181 22.26 -2.53 -3.36
C GLY A 181 21.69 -3.00 -2.02
N MET A 182 22.16 -4.14 -1.50
CA MET A 182 21.65 -4.76 -0.25
C MET A 182 22.01 -3.96 1.01
N GLU A 183 23.02 -3.10 0.91
CA GLU A 183 23.44 -2.19 1.97
C GLU A 183 22.36 -1.15 2.32
N TYR A 184 21.41 -0.94 1.41
CA TYR A 184 20.23 -0.11 1.64
C TYR A 184 19.12 -1.00 2.22
N GLY A 185 18.42 -0.51 3.25
CA GLY A 185 17.30 -1.23 3.85
C GLY A 185 16.19 -1.52 2.82
N PRO A 186 15.31 -2.52 3.08
CA PRO A 186 14.29 -2.93 2.11
C PRO A 186 13.40 -1.77 1.66
N HIS A 187 13.06 -0.84 2.56
CA HIS A 187 12.30 0.37 2.23
C HIS A 187 12.96 1.17 1.10
N GLN A 188 14.26 1.48 1.23
CA GLN A 188 14.99 2.19 0.18
C GLN A 188 15.11 1.37 -1.12
N ARG A 189 15.30 0.06 -1.00
CA ARG A 189 15.40 -0.83 -2.17
C ARG A 189 14.09 -0.94 -2.95
N GLY A 190 12.94 -0.76 -2.28
CA GLY A 190 11.61 -0.72 -2.91
C GLY A 190 11.25 0.61 -3.57
N MET A 191 11.90 1.72 -3.21
CA MET A 191 11.60 3.05 -3.75
C MET A 191 11.65 3.16 -5.29
N PRO A 192 12.57 2.52 -6.03
CA PRO A 192 12.56 2.56 -7.49
C PRO A 192 11.24 2.08 -8.10
N LEU A 193 10.59 1.07 -7.49
CA LEU A 193 9.32 0.53 -7.98
C LEU A 193 8.18 1.53 -7.77
N ALA A 194 8.02 2.00 -6.54
CA ALA A 194 7.00 3.00 -6.20
C ALA A 194 7.17 4.30 -7.01
N ALA A 195 8.41 4.75 -7.20
CA ALA A 195 8.73 5.88 -8.04
C ALA A 195 8.31 5.66 -9.50
N SER A 196 8.61 4.48 -10.08
CA SER A 196 8.26 4.16 -11.47
C SER A 196 6.76 4.24 -11.73
N PHE A 197 5.96 3.71 -10.81
CA PHE A 197 4.49 3.76 -10.91
C PHE A 197 3.92 5.15 -10.61
N TRP A 198 4.49 5.89 -9.65
CA TRP A 198 4.09 7.26 -9.39
C TRP A 198 4.35 8.17 -10.60
N GLU A 199 5.54 8.08 -11.21
CA GLU A 199 5.89 8.81 -12.42
C GLU A 199 5.00 8.41 -13.61
N LEU A 200 4.69 7.11 -13.75
CA LEU A 200 3.78 6.62 -14.79
C LEU A 200 2.39 7.22 -14.61
N ARG A 201 1.86 7.22 -13.38
CA ARG A 201 0.57 7.85 -13.04
C ARG A 201 0.57 9.34 -13.34
N MET A 202 1.66 10.06 -13.07
CA MET A 202 1.80 11.48 -13.39
C MET A 202 1.79 11.72 -14.91
N ALA A 203 2.55 10.91 -15.65
CA ALA A 203 2.61 11.00 -17.10
C ALA A 203 1.27 10.67 -17.79
N LEU A 204 0.57 9.64 -17.30
CA LEU A 204 -0.77 9.28 -17.77
C LEU A 204 -1.79 10.37 -17.45
N GLY A 205 -1.74 10.95 -16.25
CA GLY A 205 -2.59 12.08 -15.86
C GLY A 205 -2.36 13.32 -16.72
N GLY A 206 -1.11 13.58 -17.12
CA GLY A 206 -0.78 14.64 -18.07
C GLY A 206 -1.30 14.37 -19.49
N LYS A 207 -1.38 13.09 -19.90
CA LYS A 207 -1.84 12.69 -21.24
C LYS A 207 -3.37 12.59 -21.35
N TYR A 208 -4.06 12.11 -20.32
CA TYR A 208 -5.49 11.75 -20.37
C TYR A 208 -6.35 12.45 -19.31
N PHE A 209 -5.81 13.44 -18.61
CA PHE A 209 -6.39 14.03 -17.39
C PHE A 209 -6.32 13.09 -16.18
N LEU A 210 -6.46 13.70 -15.00
CA LEU A 210 -6.18 13.10 -13.70
C LEU A 210 -6.88 11.76 -13.47
N GLU A 211 -8.21 11.75 -13.55
CA GLU A 211 -9.05 10.59 -13.25
C GLU A 211 -8.72 9.40 -14.15
N VAL A 212 -8.69 9.62 -15.48
CA VAL A 212 -8.38 8.57 -16.46
C VAL A 212 -6.97 8.05 -16.26
N GLY A 213 -6.00 8.95 -16.03
CA GLY A 213 -4.61 8.55 -15.79
C GLY A 213 -4.42 7.73 -14.53
N ARG A 214 -5.15 8.05 -13.44
CA ARG A 214 -5.16 7.27 -12.20
C ARG A 214 -5.71 5.86 -12.44
N THR A 215 -6.85 5.73 -13.12
CA THR A 215 -7.46 4.42 -13.42
C THR A 215 -6.54 3.55 -14.28
N ILE A 216 -5.91 4.12 -15.32
CA ILE A 216 -4.95 3.37 -16.15
C ILE A 216 -3.75 2.92 -15.30
N ALA A 217 -3.18 3.81 -14.48
CA ALA A 217 -2.04 3.45 -13.63
C ALA A 217 -2.37 2.35 -12.62
N GLN A 218 -3.54 2.41 -11.99
CA GLN A 218 -4.06 1.38 -11.09
C GLN A 218 -4.20 0.04 -11.81
N ASN A 219 -4.85 0.00 -12.97
CA ASN A 219 -5.06 -1.24 -13.72
C ASN A 219 -3.73 -1.86 -14.16
N LEU A 220 -2.83 -1.04 -14.72
CA LEU A 220 -1.49 -1.49 -15.09
C LEU A 220 -0.72 -2.04 -13.89
N PHE A 221 -0.78 -1.36 -12.74
CA PHE A 221 -0.11 -1.79 -11.51
C PHE A 221 -0.67 -3.11 -10.99
N VAL A 222 -1.96 -3.17 -10.66
CA VAL A 222 -2.57 -4.33 -10.01
C VAL A 222 -2.39 -5.58 -10.87
N THR A 223 -2.74 -5.50 -12.16
CA THR A 223 -2.63 -6.65 -13.06
C THR A 223 -1.17 -7.07 -13.26
N ALA A 224 -0.23 -6.13 -13.41
CA ALA A 224 1.19 -6.49 -13.60
C ALA A 224 1.78 -7.15 -12.35
N ILE A 225 1.47 -6.66 -11.14
CA ILE A 225 1.94 -7.28 -9.89
C ILE A 225 1.35 -8.69 -9.71
N MET A 226 0.06 -8.90 -10.03
CA MET A 226 -0.56 -10.22 -9.99
C MET A 226 0.08 -11.22 -10.97
N GLN A 227 0.52 -10.74 -12.13
CA GLN A 227 1.20 -11.55 -13.13
C GLN A 227 2.71 -11.70 -12.90
N ASN A 228 3.32 -10.89 -12.03
CA ASN A 228 4.76 -10.90 -11.79
C ASN A 228 5.21 -12.25 -11.19
N LYS A 229 6.38 -12.72 -11.64
CA LYS A 229 7.00 -13.98 -11.16
C LYS A 229 8.45 -13.83 -10.73
N ASN A 230 9.01 -12.63 -10.84
CA ASN A 230 10.45 -12.40 -10.71
C ASN A 230 10.81 -11.50 -9.53
N GLY A 231 9.82 -10.87 -8.89
CA GLY A 231 10.03 -9.85 -7.88
C GLY A 231 10.53 -8.55 -8.47
N LEU A 232 11.38 -7.86 -7.71
CA LEU A 232 11.90 -6.56 -8.08
C LEU A 232 13.12 -6.72 -9.00
N THR A 233 12.84 -6.68 -10.31
CA THR A 233 13.83 -6.80 -11.39
C THR A 233 13.46 -5.89 -12.55
N PRO A 234 14.35 -5.68 -13.55
CA PRO A 234 14.00 -4.99 -14.78
C PRO A 234 12.85 -5.64 -15.56
N GLN A 235 12.55 -6.92 -15.31
CA GLN A 235 11.45 -7.62 -15.96
C GLN A 235 10.08 -7.00 -15.62
N ILE A 236 9.95 -6.29 -14.50
CA ILE A 236 8.69 -5.68 -14.10
C ILE A 236 8.19 -4.62 -15.08
N GLY A 237 9.10 -3.84 -15.70
CA GLY A 237 8.72 -2.89 -16.74
C GLY A 237 8.17 -3.56 -17.99
N LEU A 238 8.69 -4.75 -18.34
CA LEU A 238 8.14 -5.57 -19.42
C LEU A 238 6.79 -6.20 -19.03
N ASP A 239 6.62 -6.63 -17.78
CA ASP A 239 5.32 -7.12 -17.29
C ASP A 239 4.25 -6.03 -17.42
N VAL A 240 4.57 -4.79 -17.07
CA VAL A 240 3.65 -3.64 -17.23
C VAL A 240 3.35 -3.35 -18.71
N GLU A 241 4.35 -3.43 -19.60
CA GLU A 241 4.11 -3.30 -21.05
C GLU A 241 3.25 -4.41 -21.64
N ARG A 242 3.40 -5.65 -21.14
CA ARG A 242 2.57 -6.78 -21.56
C ARG A 242 1.12 -6.51 -21.18
N VAL A 243 0.87 -6.09 -19.95
CA VAL A 243 -0.48 -5.72 -19.47
C VAL A 243 -1.04 -4.55 -20.29
N ASP A 244 -0.21 -3.55 -20.62
CA ASP A 244 -0.61 -2.45 -21.50
C ASP A 244 -1.01 -2.93 -22.89
N ALA A 245 -0.29 -3.90 -23.46
CA ALA A 245 -0.63 -4.52 -24.74
C ALA A 245 -1.95 -5.30 -24.67
N GLU A 246 -2.20 -6.00 -23.57
CA GLU A 246 -3.40 -6.81 -23.34
C GLU A 246 -4.66 -5.95 -23.13
N ILE A 247 -4.58 -4.93 -22.28
CA ILE A 247 -5.74 -4.14 -21.84
C ILE A 247 -5.94 -2.89 -22.71
N TYR A 248 -4.85 -2.24 -23.14
CA TYR A 248 -4.88 -0.93 -23.79
C TYR A 248 -4.23 -0.93 -25.17
N HIS A 249 -3.97 -2.11 -25.74
CA HIS A 249 -3.37 -2.28 -27.07
C HIS A 249 -2.02 -1.55 -27.25
N GLY A 250 -1.25 -1.41 -26.16
CA GLY A 250 0.09 -0.84 -26.19
C GLY A 250 0.12 0.69 -26.25
N ALA A 251 -0.98 1.36 -25.92
CA ALA A 251 -1.11 2.82 -26.03
C ALA A 251 -0.15 3.62 -25.12
N HIS A 252 0.45 2.96 -24.12
CA HIS A 252 1.25 3.59 -23.07
C HIS A 252 2.71 3.11 -23.00
N GLN A 253 3.13 2.18 -23.87
CA GLN A 253 4.48 1.62 -23.90
C GLN A 253 5.61 2.65 -23.80
N ASN A 254 5.52 3.76 -24.53
CA ASN A 254 6.53 4.82 -24.45
C ASN A 254 6.64 5.48 -23.06
N LEU A 255 5.53 5.63 -22.35
CA LEU A 255 5.53 6.16 -20.99
C LEU A 255 6.11 5.13 -20.01
N ILE A 256 5.71 3.86 -20.16
CA ILE A 256 6.19 2.74 -19.34
C ILE A 256 7.72 2.59 -19.47
N ARG A 257 8.24 2.50 -20.70
CA ARG A 257 9.69 2.43 -20.96
C ARG A 257 10.44 3.59 -20.35
N LYS A 258 9.88 4.81 -20.45
CA LYS A 258 10.50 6.01 -19.92
C LYS A 258 10.60 5.96 -18.39
N THR A 259 9.51 5.70 -17.68
CA THR A 259 9.48 5.78 -16.21
C THR A 259 10.19 4.60 -15.56
N PHE A 260 9.96 3.37 -16.06
CA PHE A 260 10.65 2.19 -15.54
C PHE A 260 12.13 2.17 -15.94
N GLY A 261 12.47 2.58 -17.17
CA GLY A 261 13.86 2.68 -17.62
C GLY A 261 14.68 3.68 -16.82
N ALA A 262 14.09 4.83 -16.47
CA ALA A 262 14.75 5.83 -15.63
C ALA A 262 15.08 5.31 -14.22
N ARG A 263 14.34 4.30 -13.75
CA ARG A 263 14.52 3.66 -12.43
C ARG A 263 15.26 2.33 -12.49
N GLY A 264 15.84 1.98 -13.64
CA GLY A 264 16.55 0.72 -13.83
C GLY A 264 15.65 -0.52 -13.81
N LEU A 265 14.33 -0.33 -13.93
CA LEU A 265 13.31 -1.37 -13.87
C LEU A 265 12.76 -1.73 -15.26
N TYR A 266 13.55 -1.51 -16.31
CA TYR A 266 13.27 -1.91 -17.68
C TYR A 266 14.58 -2.39 -18.34
N PRO A 267 14.60 -3.50 -19.10
CA PRO A 267 15.83 -4.00 -19.72
C PRO A 267 16.38 -2.99 -20.73
N ARG A 268 17.71 -2.85 -20.77
CA ARG A 268 18.40 -1.99 -21.74
C ARG A 268 18.53 -2.67 -23.09
#